data_AF-X1CUN9-F1
#
_entry.id   AF-X1CUN9-F1
#
_cell.length_a   1.000
_cell.length_b   1.000
_cell.length_c   1.000
_cell.angle_alpha   90.00
_cell.angle_beta   90.00
_cell.angle_gamma   90.00
#
_symmetry.space_group_name_H-M   'P 1'
#
loop_
_entity.id
_entity.type
_entity.pdbx_description
1 polymer ?
#
loop_
_entity_poly.entity_id
_entity_poly.type
_entity_poly.pdbx_seq_one_letter_code
_entity_poly.pdbx_strand_id
1 'polypeptide(L)' 'TLIKSFAAPNAVPRNMTTDGRSIYAVDSDIFYQLDMDGTIIRSAASAGSLALGIALDGRTMWVSDLDATVKQIMLN' A
#
# COMPACT_ATOMS: atom_id res chain seq x y z
N THR A 1 10.97 -13.05 17.64
CA THR A 1 10.43 -12.11 18.64
C THR A 1 9.68 -11.01 17.92
N LEU A 2 8.50 -10.62 18.40
CA LEU A 2 7.76 -9.46 17.88
C LEU A 2 8.52 -8.17 18.25
N ILE A 3 8.81 -7.31 17.27
CA ILE A 3 9.50 -6.04 17.50
C ILE A 3 8.50 -4.89 17.64
N LYS A 4 7.49 -4.84 16.76
CA LYS A 4 6.49 -3.78 16.69
C LYS A 4 5.23 -4.24 15.97
N SER A 5 4.10 -3.68 16.34
CA SER A 5 2.82 -3.82 15.63
C SER A 5 1.98 -2.57 15.84
N PHE A 6 1.14 -2.25 14.86
CA PHE A 6 0.11 -1.21 14.95
C PHE A 6 -1.16 -1.71 14.25
N ALA A 7 -2.30 -1.07 14.55
CA ALA A 7 -3.56 -1.40 13.89
C ALA A 7 -3.50 -1.01 12.41
N ALA A 8 -4.07 -1.86 11.55
CA ALA A 8 -4.29 -1.47 10.17
C ALA A 8 -5.24 -0.26 10.10
N PRO A 9 -5.08 0.64 9.09
CA PRO A 9 -5.94 1.80 8.94
C PRO A 9 -7.43 1.46 8.79
N ASN A 10 -7.75 0.29 8.22
CA ASN A 10 -9.10 -0.22 8.05
C ASN A 10 -9.11 -1.73 8.41
N ALA A 11 -10.11 -2.48 7.96
CA ALA A 11 -10.40 -3.83 8.43
C ALA A 11 -9.82 -4.97 7.58
N VAL A 12 -9.28 -4.70 6.39
CA VAL A 12 -8.89 -5.72 5.40
C VAL A 12 -7.54 -5.40 4.75
N PRO A 13 -6.43 -5.35 5.52
CA PRO A 13 -5.10 -5.18 4.95
C PRO A 13 -4.78 -6.38 4.05
N ARG A 14 -4.49 -6.13 2.77
CA ARG A 14 -4.19 -7.18 1.79
C ARG A 14 -2.72 -7.31 1.48
N ASN A 15 -2.04 -6.17 1.33
CA ASN A 15 -0.65 -6.14 0.91
C ASN A 15 0.05 -4.91 1.45
N MET A 16 1.38 -4.99 1.57
CA MET A 16 2.21 -3.87 1.97
C MET A 16 3.63 -3.98 1.39
N THR A 17 4.27 -2.83 1.23
CA THR A 17 5.68 -2.68 0.88
C THR A 17 6.26 -1.45 1.60
N THR A 18 7.57 -1.21 1.47
CA THR A 18 8.23 -0.06 2.10
C THR A 18 9.41 0.42 1.26
N ASP A 19 9.62 1.73 1.24
CA ASP A 19 10.83 2.37 0.69
C ASP A 19 11.92 2.58 1.77
N GLY A 20 11.68 2.08 2.99
CA GLY A 20 12.54 2.28 4.16
C GLY A 20 12.26 3.56 4.97
N ARG A 21 11.35 4.42 4.52
CA ARG A 21 10.93 5.66 5.21
C ARG A 21 9.43 5.68 5.52
N SER A 22 8.64 5.12 4.61
CA SER A 22 7.20 4.96 4.71
C SER A 22 6.82 3.52 4.44
N ILE A 23 5.68 3.14 5.00
CA ILE A 23 4.99 1.90 4.66
C ILE A 23 3.90 2.25 3.67
N TYR A 24 3.83 1.50 2.58
CA TYR A 24 2.74 1.60 1.61
C TYR A 24 1.88 0.36 1.80
N ALA A 25 0.58 0.54 1.99
CA ALA A 25 -0.33 -0.56 2.24
C ALA A 25 -1.59 -0.42 1.39
N VAL A 26 -2.15 -1.56 1.01
CA VAL A 26 -3.51 -1.66 0.47
C VAL A 26 -4.38 -2.26 1.56
N ASP A 27 -5.42 -1.54 1.92
CA ASP A 27 -6.45 -2.04 2.83
C ASP A 27 -7.82 -1.76 2.22
N SER A 28 -8.54 -2.84 1.92
CA SER A 28 -9.74 -2.83 1.08
C SER A 28 -9.47 -2.23 -0.31
N ASP A 29 -10.09 -1.11 -0.68
CA ASP A 29 -9.88 -0.41 -1.96
C ASP A 29 -9.15 0.93 -1.76
N ILE A 30 -8.39 1.05 -0.67
CA ILE A 30 -7.68 2.29 -0.32
C ILE A 30 -6.19 1.99 -0.20
N PHE A 31 -5.40 2.79 -0.92
CA PHE A 31 -3.97 2.90 -0.73
C PHE A 31 -3.68 3.83 0.44
N TYR A 32 -2.81 3.39 1.35
CA TYR A 32 -2.31 4.17 2.46
C TYR A 32 -0.80 4.33 2.33
N GLN A 33 -0.33 5.54 2.56
CA GLN A 33 1.06 5.79 2.96
C GLN A 33 1.05 6.04 4.46
N LEU A 34 1.81 5.23 5.18
CA LEU A 34 1.97 5.30 6.63
C LEU A 34 3.42 5.67 6.96
N ASP A 35 3.62 6.31 8.10
CA ASP A 35 4.94 6.32 8.71
C ASP A 35 5.29 4.93 9.28
N MET A 36 6.50 4.80 9.84
CA MET A 36 6.96 3.53 10.42
C MET A 36 6.26 3.18 11.74
N ASP A 37 5.43 4.07 12.28
CA ASP A 37 4.60 3.91 13.49
C ASP A 37 3.13 3.56 13.16
N GLY A 38 2.76 3.56 11.88
CA GLY A 38 1.40 3.27 11.41
C GLY A 38 0.50 4.50 11.32
N THR A 39 1.04 5.70 11.53
CA THR A 39 0.29 6.94 11.33
C THR A 39 0.04 7.15 9.84
N ILE A 40 -1.20 7.45 9.48
CA ILE A 40 -1.57 7.75 8.10
C ILE A 40 -0.94 9.09 7.69
N ILE A 41 0.00 9.05 6.75
CA ILE A 41 0.55 10.23 6.08
C ILE A 41 -0.40 10.63 4.95
N ARG A 42 -0.87 9.65 4.16
CA ARG A 42 -1.73 9.85 2.98
C ARG A 42 -2.68 8.68 2.79
N SER A 43 -3.79 8.93 2.12
CA SER A 43 -4.64 7.88 1.58
C SER A 43 -5.24 8.28 0.24
N ALA A 44 -5.43 7.32 -0.66
CA ALA A 44 -6.11 7.50 -1.92
C ALA A 44 -6.95 6.27 -2.26
N ALA A 45 -8.11 6.47 -2.90
CA ALA A 45 -8.87 5.35 -3.45
C ALA A 45 -8.05 4.66 -4.55
N SER A 46 -8.14 3.34 -4.66
CA SER A 46 -7.57 2.64 -5.81
C SER A 46 -8.29 3.08 -7.07
N ALA A 47 -7.56 3.59 -8.05
CA ALA A 47 -8.10 4.10 -9.31
C ALA A 47 -8.55 2.96 -10.26
N GLY A 48 -9.28 1.97 -9.74
CA GLY A 48 -9.67 0.76 -10.46
C GLY A 48 -9.94 -0.42 -9.52
N SER A 49 -9.91 -1.62 -10.11
CA SER A 49 -10.17 -2.89 -9.44
C SER A 49 -9.25 -3.14 -8.23
N LEU A 50 -9.74 -4.02 -7.35
CA LEU A 50 -9.13 -4.38 -6.07
C LEU A 50 -7.64 -4.74 -6.25
N ALA A 51 -6.76 -3.91 -5.70
CA ALA A 51 -5.32 -4.17 -5.71
C ALA A 51 -5.01 -5.41 -4.85
N LEU A 52 -4.18 -6.31 -5.40
CA LEU A 52 -3.80 -7.57 -4.78
C LEU A 52 -2.33 -7.60 -4.35
N GLY A 53 -1.45 -7.05 -5.18
CA GLY A 53 -0.01 -6.99 -4.95
C GLY A 53 0.54 -5.61 -5.23
N ILE A 54 1.50 -5.18 -4.41
CA ILE A 54 2.25 -3.95 -4.63
C ILE A 54 3.75 -4.18 -4.49
N ALA A 55 4.53 -3.46 -5.29
CA ALA A 55 5.99 -3.46 -5.19
C ALA A 55 6.55 -2.08 -5.58
N LEU A 56 7.69 -1.71 -5.00
CA LEU A 56 8.40 -0.48 -5.34
C LEU A 56 9.63 -0.80 -6.19
N ASP A 57 9.89 0.04 -7.19
CA ASP A 57 11.13 0.01 -7.99
C ASP A 57 12.10 1.15 -7.65
N GLY A 58 11.78 1.91 -6.59
CA GLY A 58 12.55 3.08 -6.13
C GLY A 58 12.14 4.40 -6.78
N ARG A 59 11.23 4.40 -7.77
CA ARG A 59 10.71 5.62 -8.40
C ARG A 59 9.18 5.65 -8.45
N THR A 60 8.58 4.48 -8.60
CA THR A 60 7.15 4.26 -8.79
C THR A 60 6.70 3.02 -8.02
N MET A 61 5.39 2.80 -8.01
CA MET A 61 4.78 1.59 -7.47
C MET A 61 4.15 0.77 -8.58
N TRP A 62 4.44 -0.53 -8.58
CA TRP A 62 3.78 -1.52 -9.42
C TRP A 62 2.61 -2.11 -8.66
N VAL A 63 1.46 -2.22 -9.30
CA VAL A 63 0.20 -2.69 -8.72
C VAL A 63 -0.38 -3.78 -9.61
N SER A 64 -0.67 -4.96 -9.05
CA SER A 64 -1.51 -5.97 -9.70
C SER A 64 -2.94 -5.91 -9.18
N ASP A 65 -3.90 -6.20 -10.04
CA ASP A 65 -5.33 -6.12 -9.73
C ASP A 65 -6.14 -7.30 -10.28
N LEU A 66 -7.44 -7.34 -9.96
CA LEU A 66 -8.36 -8.39 -10.40
C LEU A 66 -8.67 -8.37 -11.89
N ASP A 67 -8.31 -7.31 -12.62
CA ASP A 67 -8.49 -7.24 -14.07
C ASP A 67 -7.35 -7.98 -14.83
N ALA A 68 -6.53 -8.74 -14.11
CA ALA A 68 -5.34 -9.44 -14.62
C ALA A 68 -4.33 -8.47 -15.26
N THR A 69 -4.25 -7.24 -14.75
CA THR A 69 -3.29 -6.24 -15.22
C THR A 69 -2.21 -5.96 -14.17
N VAL A 70 -1.07 -5.42 -14.64
CA VAL A 70 -0.04 -4.83 -13.79
C VAL A 70 0.16 -3.39 -14.25
N LYS A 71 -0.02 -2.44 -13.33
CA LYS A 71 0.02 -1.00 -13.58
C LYS A 71 1.19 -0.38 -12.82
N GLN A 72 1.89 0.55 -13.45
CA GLN A 72 2.90 1.37 -12.81
C GLN A 72 2.27 2.73 -12.47
N ILE A 73 2.34 3.15 -11.21
CA ILE A 73 1.76 4.40 -10.73
C ILE A 73 2.79 5.27 -10.02
N MET A 74 2.68 6.59 -10.19
CA MET A 74 3.48 7.55 -9.43
C MET A 74 2.91 7.71 -8.02
N LEU A 75 3.81 7.88 -7.05
CA LEU A 75 3.47 8.22 -5.67
C LEU A 75 3.50 9.75 -5.56
N ASN A 76 2.40 10.41 -5.94
CA ASN A 76 2.26 11.87 -5.83
C ASN A 76 1.73 12.30 -4.47
#